data_AF-A0A9W4NCS6-F1
#
_entry.id   AF-A0A9W4NCS6-F1
#
_cell.length_a   1.000
_cell.length_b   1.000
_cell.length_c   1.000
_cell.angle_alpha   90.00
_cell.angle_beta   90.00
_cell.angle_gamma   90.00
#
_symmetry.space_group_name_H-M   'P 1'
#
loop_
_entity.id
_entity.type
_entity.pdbx_description
1 polymer ?
#
loop_
_entity_poly.entity_id
_entity_poly.type
_entity_poly.pdbx_seq_one_letter_code
_entity_poly.pdbx_strand_id
1 'polypeptide(L)'
;MRIQSDFECDLCNQQSDTYHALAHFTLDIPPGEDGKIFIAIPLGKGQFDLAVDQAIVGRVKFHHTDLSHLRLLSFDPLFAAEFGRSYAETAFHALSEMISKYTIAARLVYISNEQRGIKWFEAQMERFYELQTHFYKQTLP
;
A
#
# COMPACT_ATOMS: atom_id res chain seq x y z
N MET A 1 5.05 -1.81 3.66
CA MET A 1 4.73 -3.18 4.08
C MET A 1 3.29 -3.39 3.69
N ARG A 2 2.98 -4.43 2.93
CA ARG A 2 1.61 -4.64 2.47
C ARG A 2 0.89 -5.62 3.38
N ILE A 3 -0.31 -5.27 3.79
CA ILE A 3 -1.13 -6.09 4.67
C ILE A 3 -2.54 -6.23 4.13
N GLN A 4 -3.22 -7.28 4.57
CA GLN A 4 -4.66 -7.39 4.55
C GLN A 4 -5.18 -7.34 5.98
N SER A 5 -6.19 -6.53 6.18
CA SER A 5 -6.92 -6.41 7.43
C SER A 5 -8.39 -6.71 7.18
N ASP A 6 -9.05 -7.30 8.18
CA ASP A 6 -10.47 -7.65 8.15
C ASP A 6 -11.38 -6.42 8.37
N PHE A 7 -10.90 -5.22 8.02
CA PHE A 7 -11.61 -3.98 8.28
C PHE A 7 -12.86 -3.85 7.42
N GLU A 8 -14.02 -3.87 8.10
CA GLU A 8 -15.33 -3.52 7.53
C GLU A 8 -15.55 -2.01 7.43
N CYS A 9 -14.54 -1.18 7.72
CA CYS A 9 -14.68 0.27 7.64
C CYS A 9 -14.75 0.73 6.17
N ASP A 10 -15.98 0.94 5.69
CA ASP A 10 -16.26 1.44 4.34
C ASP A 10 -15.48 2.73 4.02
N LEU A 11 -15.24 3.59 5.02
CA LEU A 11 -14.46 4.82 4.87
C LEU A 11 -12.97 4.54 4.57
N CYS A 12 -12.37 3.54 5.22
CA CYS A 12 -10.97 3.14 4.94
C CYS A 12 -10.84 2.38 3.62
N ASN A 13 -11.93 1.77 3.16
CA ASN A 13 -12.02 1.09 1.87
C ASN A 13 -12.30 2.06 0.71
N GLN A 14 -12.76 3.28 1.00
CA GLN A 14 -12.89 4.34 0.01
C GLN A 14 -11.51 4.88 -0.37
N GLN A 15 -11.26 4.93 -1.67
CA GLN A 15 -9.96 5.20 -2.28
C GLN A 15 -9.32 6.56 -1.91
N SER A 16 -10.07 7.43 -1.23
CA SER A 16 -9.70 8.81 -0.90
C SER A 16 -9.29 9.05 0.55
N ASP A 17 -9.48 8.09 1.47
CA ASP A 17 -9.40 8.39 2.91
C ASP A 17 -8.18 7.83 3.64
N THR A 18 -7.00 8.30 3.20
CA THR A 18 -5.70 7.94 3.81
C THR A 18 -5.60 8.43 5.27
N TYR A 19 -6.32 9.50 5.63
CA TYR A 19 -6.31 10.05 7.00
C TYR A 19 -6.99 9.11 7.98
N HIS A 20 -8.18 8.60 7.64
CA HIS A 20 -8.89 7.64 8.49
C HIS A 20 -8.15 6.31 8.57
N ALA A 21 -7.55 5.85 7.46
CA ALA A 21 -6.72 4.64 7.48
C ALA A 21 -5.53 4.79 8.46
N LEU A 22 -4.76 5.87 8.36
CA LEU A 22 -3.61 6.11 9.23
C LEU A 22 -4.02 6.23 10.70
N ALA A 23 -5.07 7.01 10.98
CA ALA A 23 -5.59 7.18 12.35
C ALA A 23 -6.01 5.83 12.94
N HIS A 24 -6.69 4.99 12.17
CA HIS A 24 -7.16 3.68 12.62
C HIS A 24 -6.00 2.74 12.99
N PHE A 25 -5.00 2.64 12.10
CA PHE A 25 -3.80 1.86 12.37
C PHE A 25 -2.97 2.40 13.54
N THR A 26 -3.08 3.69 13.84
CA THR A 26 -2.42 4.27 15.02
C THR A 26 -3.17 3.91 16.30
N LEU A 27 -4.50 3.86 16.27
CA LEU A 27 -5.35 3.50 17.42
C LEU A 27 -5.32 2.00 17.77
N ASP A 28 -5.16 1.13 16.78
CA ASP A 28 -5.07 -0.33 16.98
C ASP A 28 -3.73 -0.78 17.60
N ILE A 29 -2.76 0.13 17.70
CA ILE A 29 -1.46 -0.15 18.31
C ILE A 29 -1.46 0.35 19.76
N PRO A 30 -0.85 -0.38 20.72
CA PRO A 30 -0.81 0.04 22.12
C PRO A 30 -0.26 1.47 22.32
N PRO A 31 -0.74 2.20 23.35
CA PRO A 31 -0.27 3.53 23.68
C PRO A 31 1.26 3.59 23.84
N GLY A 32 1.91 4.60 23.26
CA GLY A 32 3.38 4.75 23.27
C GLY A 32 4.09 4.22 22.02
N GLU A 33 3.33 3.71 21.05
CA GLU A 33 3.79 3.41 19.69
C GLU A 33 3.17 4.35 18.65
N ASP A 34 2.46 5.38 19.12
CA ASP A 34 1.94 6.49 18.31
C ASP A 34 3.09 7.10 17.48
N GLY A 35 2.91 7.11 16.16
CA GLY A 35 3.94 7.59 15.24
C GLY A 35 4.96 6.55 14.78
N LYS A 36 4.75 5.25 15.06
CA LYS A 36 5.54 4.16 14.44
C LYS A 36 4.92 3.66 13.13
N ILE A 37 3.66 4.01 12.84
CA ILE A 37 3.07 3.96 11.50
C ILE A 37 3.04 5.39 10.97
N PHE A 38 3.76 5.63 9.88
CA PHE A 38 3.94 6.96 9.32
C PHE A 38 2.91 7.27 8.24
N ILE A 39 2.60 6.27 7.41
CA ILE A 39 1.68 6.39 6.26
C ILE A 39 0.90 5.08 6.13
N ALA A 40 -0.38 5.17 5.80
CA ALA A 40 -1.22 4.02 5.45
C ALA A 40 -2.02 4.32 4.17
N ILE A 41 -1.67 3.68 3.06
CA ILE A 41 -2.33 3.90 1.76
C ILE A 41 -3.34 2.79 1.51
N PRO A 42 -4.65 3.09 1.39
CA PRO A 42 -5.65 2.10 1.03
C PRO A 42 -5.49 1.67 -0.44
N LEU A 43 -5.44 0.35 -0.67
CA LEU A 43 -5.32 -0.24 -2.01
C LEU A 43 -6.65 -0.87 -2.49
N GLY A 44 -7.57 -1.16 -1.57
CA GLY A 44 -8.91 -1.73 -1.84
C GLY A 44 -9.18 -3.00 -1.01
N LYS A 45 -10.46 -3.35 -0.78
CA LYS A 45 -10.92 -4.52 0.00
C LYS A 45 -10.03 -4.90 1.20
N GLY A 46 -9.84 -3.97 2.13
CA GLY A 46 -9.05 -4.22 3.35
C GLY A 46 -7.53 -4.37 3.13
N GLN A 47 -7.01 -4.09 1.93
CA GLN A 47 -5.57 -4.10 1.65
C GLN A 47 -4.97 -2.70 1.79
N PHE A 48 -3.80 -2.64 2.42
CA PHE A 48 -3.09 -1.40 2.69
C PHE A 48 -1.60 -1.55 2.45
N ASP A 49 -0.95 -0.48 1.99
CA ASP A 49 0.51 -0.35 2.07
C ASP A 49 0.87 0.62 3.20
N LEU A 50 1.65 0.11 4.15
CA LEU A 50 2.05 0.83 5.35
C LEU A 50 3.53 1.23 5.30
N ALA A 51 3.84 2.48 5.57
CA ALA A 51 5.18 2.89 5.98
C ALA A 51 5.26 2.79 7.51
N VAL A 52 6.07 1.85 8.01
CA VAL A 52 6.15 1.54 9.45
C VAL A 52 7.59 1.48 9.93
N ASP A 53 7.80 1.77 11.21
CA ASP A 53 9.08 1.56 11.88
C ASP A 53 9.38 0.06 12.01
N GLN A 54 10.64 -0.31 11.78
CA GLN A 54 11.10 -1.69 11.84
C GLN A 54 10.79 -2.35 13.20
N ALA A 55 10.79 -1.57 14.28
CA ALA A 55 10.53 -2.07 15.63
C ALA A 55 9.11 -2.63 15.83
N ILE A 56 8.14 -2.20 15.01
CA ILE A 56 6.74 -2.67 15.12
C ILE A 56 6.33 -3.65 14.02
N VAL A 57 7.19 -3.93 13.04
CA VAL A 57 6.86 -4.85 11.93
C VAL A 57 6.36 -6.19 12.46
N GLY A 58 7.02 -6.77 13.48
CA GLY A 58 6.59 -8.04 14.07
C GLY A 58 5.18 -8.00 14.66
N ARG A 59 4.75 -6.84 15.19
CA ARG A 59 3.42 -6.64 15.77
C ARG A 59 2.37 -6.43 14.69
N VAL A 60 2.68 -5.62 13.68
CA VAL A 60 1.82 -5.45 12.50
C VAL A 60 1.52 -6.82 11.87
N LYS A 61 2.52 -7.71 11.77
CA LYS A 61 2.35 -9.09 11.28
C LYS A 61 1.55 -10.00 12.22
N PHE A 62 1.48 -9.68 13.50
CA PHE A 62 0.71 -10.44 14.48
C PHE A 62 -0.79 -10.11 14.38
N HIS A 63 -1.12 -8.84 14.10
CA HIS A 63 -2.51 -8.37 14.02
C HIS A 63 -3.11 -8.41 12.62
N HIS A 64 -2.28 -8.39 11.57
CA HIS A 64 -2.74 -8.36 10.19
C HIS A 64 -2.03 -9.41 9.34
N THR A 65 -2.70 -9.81 8.25
CA THR A 65 -2.12 -10.75 7.29
C THR A 65 -1.05 -10.04 6.47
N ASP A 66 0.21 -10.44 6.60
CA ASP A 66 1.33 -9.89 5.81
C ASP A 66 1.28 -10.41 4.37
N LEU A 67 0.95 -9.52 3.43
CA LEU A 67 0.93 -9.81 2.00
C LEU A 67 2.31 -9.62 1.35
N SER A 68 3.30 -9.11 2.08
CA SER A 68 4.63 -8.82 1.53
C SER A 68 5.36 -10.11 1.13
N HIS A 69 5.18 -11.21 1.86
CA HIS A 69 5.75 -12.51 1.51
C HIS A 69 5.03 -13.16 0.31
N LEU A 70 3.70 -13.00 0.21
CA LEU A 70 2.92 -13.50 -0.93
C LEU A 70 3.33 -12.82 -2.24
N ARG A 71 3.76 -11.55 -2.19
CA ARG A 71 4.39 -10.88 -3.33
C ARG A 71 5.64 -11.61 -3.82
N LEU A 72 6.50 -12.12 -2.92
CA LEU A 72 7.73 -12.83 -3.31
C LEU A 72 7.47 -14.21 -3.95
N LEU A 73 6.33 -14.82 -3.65
CA LEU A 73 5.93 -16.13 -4.19
C LEU A 73 5.13 -16.03 -5.50
N SER A 74 4.71 -14.83 -5.88
CA SER A 74 4.02 -14.57 -7.15
C SER A 74 5.04 -14.29 -8.26
N PHE A 75 4.74 -14.79 -9.46
CA PHE A 75 5.53 -14.50 -10.67
C PHE A 75 5.59 -13.00 -10.99
N ASP A 76 4.67 -12.21 -10.42
CA ASP A 76 4.73 -10.76 -10.47
C ASP A 76 4.67 -10.16 -9.03
N PRO A 77 5.81 -9.69 -8.49
CA PRO A 77 5.98 -9.33 -7.08
C PRO A 77 5.29 -8.02 -6.66
N LEU A 78 4.37 -7.50 -7.47
CA LEU A 78 3.48 -6.39 -7.12
C LEU A 78 2.00 -6.77 -7.05
N PHE A 79 1.62 -7.91 -7.62
CA PHE A 79 0.23 -8.18 -8.02
C PHE A 79 -0.36 -9.47 -7.45
N ALA A 80 0.32 -10.11 -6.49
CA ALA A 80 -0.17 -11.34 -5.84
C ALA A 80 -1.52 -11.20 -5.10
N ALA A 81 -2.11 -10.00 -5.04
CA ALA A 81 -3.31 -9.70 -4.30
C ALA A 81 -4.45 -9.21 -5.19
N GLU A 82 -4.71 -9.90 -6.31
CA GLU A 82 -6.03 -9.82 -6.97
C GLU A 82 -6.69 -11.20 -7.12
N PHE A 83 -6.37 -12.14 -6.22
CA PHE A 83 -7.09 -13.41 -6.09
C PHE A 83 -8.57 -13.15 -5.74
N GLY A 84 -9.39 -13.01 -6.78
CA GLY A 84 -10.83 -12.78 -6.67
C GLY A 84 -11.44 -11.82 -7.70
N ARG A 85 -10.69 -11.30 -8.68
CA ARG A 85 -11.29 -10.54 -9.79
C ARG A 85 -11.52 -11.44 -11.00
N SER A 86 -12.74 -11.46 -11.49
CA SER A 86 -13.23 -12.33 -12.58
C SER A 86 -12.95 -11.79 -13.97
N TYR A 87 -11.98 -10.91 -14.13
CA TYR A 87 -11.55 -10.37 -15.42
C TYR A 87 -10.03 -10.35 -15.49
N ALA A 88 -9.49 -10.59 -16.69
CA ALA A 88 -8.08 -10.44 -16.98
C ALA A 88 -7.70 -8.95 -16.94
N GLU A 89 -7.64 -8.34 -15.75
CA GLU A 89 -6.87 -7.13 -15.57
C GLU A 89 -5.42 -7.46 -15.88
N THR A 90 -4.87 -6.81 -16.91
CA THR A 90 -3.46 -6.97 -17.23
C THR A 90 -2.64 -6.37 -16.09
N ALA A 91 -1.43 -6.88 -15.84
CA ALA A 91 -0.53 -6.33 -14.82
C ALA A 91 -0.34 -4.80 -14.98
N PHE A 92 -0.40 -4.30 -16.22
CA PHE A 92 -0.40 -2.88 -16.54
C PHE A 92 -1.60 -2.11 -15.98
N HIS A 93 -2.82 -2.67 -16.05
CA HIS A 93 -4.01 -2.03 -15.50
C HIS A 93 -3.93 -1.95 -13.98
N ALA A 94 -3.61 -3.07 -13.32
CA ALA A 94 -3.42 -3.11 -11.87
C ALA A 94 -2.32 -2.14 -11.40
N LEU A 95 -1.24 -2.00 -12.19
CA LEU A 95 -0.17 -1.03 -11.90
C LEU A 95 -0.67 0.40 -12.01
N SER A 96 -1.49 0.69 -13.03
CA SER A 96 -2.08 2.00 -13.26
C SER A 96 -3.07 2.36 -12.13
N GLU A 97 -3.87 1.39 -11.65
CA GLU A 97 -4.71 1.59 -10.47
C GLU A 97 -3.86 1.92 -9.24
N MET A 98 -2.76 1.20 -9.02
CA MET A 98 -1.86 1.42 -7.88
C MET A 98 -1.19 2.81 -7.92
N ILE A 99 -0.70 3.23 -9.09
CA ILE A 99 -0.14 4.58 -9.29
C ILE A 99 -1.19 5.64 -9.01
N SER A 100 -2.43 5.44 -9.44
CA SER A 100 -3.55 6.35 -9.16
C SER A 100 -3.77 6.49 -7.65
N LYS A 101 -3.79 5.38 -6.90
CA LYS A 101 -3.94 5.39 -5.43
C LYS A 101 -2.83 6.17 -4.73
N TYR A 102 -1.58 5.93 -5.11
CA TYR A 102 -0.45 6.66 -4.55
C TYR A 102 -0.49 8.15 -4.90
N THR A 103 -0.91 8.49 -6.12
CA THR A 103 -1.04 9.88 -6.56
C THR A 103 -2.10 10.63 -5.73
N ILE A 104 -3.23 9.98 -5.43
CA ILE A 104 -4.27 10.53 -4.54
C ILE A 104 -3.71 10.74 -3.13
N ALA A 105 -2.95 9.78 -2.61
CA ALA A 105 -2.34 9.84 -1.28
C ALA A 105 -1.19 10.86 -1.17
N ALA A 106 -0.58 11.28 -2.28
CA ALA A 106 0.63 12.12 -2.31
C ALA A 106 0.50 13.38 -1.45
N ARG A 107 -0.63 14.09 -1.56
CA ARG A 107 -0.86 15.31 -0.78
C ARG A 107 -0.77 15.04 0.73
N LEU A 108 -1.35 13.94 1.19
CA LEU A 108 -1.38 13.59 2.61
C LEU A 108 -0.01 13.13 3.10
N VAL A 109 0.73 12.40 2.26
CA VAL A 109 2.12 12.03 2.53
C VAL A 109 2.98 13.27 2.76
N TYR A 110 2.94 14.25 1.88
CA TYR A 110 3.76 15.45 2.01
C TYR A 110 3.30 16.38 3.15
N ILE A 111 2.00 16.40 3.49
CA ILE A 111 1.48 17.14 4.65
C ILE A 111 1.94 16.52 5.98
N SER A 112 2.14 15.20 6.04
CA SER A 112 2.59 14.53 7.27
C SER A 112 3.94 15.04 7.79
N ASN A 113 4.78 15.60 6.89
CA ASN A 113 6.14 16.07 7.17
C ASN A 113 7.04 15.01 7.84
N GLU A 114 6.71 13.72 7.70
CA GLU A 114 7.51 12.62 8.21
C GLU A 114 8.48 12.13 7.12
N GLN A 115 9.77 12.38 7.33
CA GLN A 115 10.78 12.23 6.29
C GLN A 115 10.96 10.77 5.85
N ARG A 116 10.77 9.78 6.73
CA ARG A 116 10.93 8.37 6.36
C ARG A 116 9.79 7.90 5.45
N GLY A 117 8.56 8.31 5.76
CA GLY A 117 7.34 8.05 5.00
C GLY A 117 7.40 8.72 3.62
N ILE A 118 7.88 9.96 3.55
CA ILE A 118 8.12 10.65 2.27
C ILE A 118 9.14 9.89 1.42
N LYS A 119 10.32 9.55 1.99
CA LYS A 119 11.35 8.80 1.25
C LYS A 119 10.86 7.44 0.78
N TRP A 120 10.11 6.73 1.63
CA TRP A 120 9.51 5.45 1.28
C TRP A 120 8.50 5.60 0.13
N PHE A 121 7.65 6.63 0.18
CA PHE A 121 6.65 6.91 -0.83
C PHE A 121 7.29 7.20 -2.19
N GLU A 122 8.30 8.07 -2.22
CA GLU A 122 9.04 8.44 -3.43
C GLU A 122 9.71 7.19 -4.04
N ALA A 123 10.35 6.36 -3.22
CA ALA A 123 10.95 5.12 -3.68
C ALA A 123 9.93 4.10 -4.23
N GLN A 124 8.69 4.06 -3.70
CA GLN A 124 7.64 3.22 -4.29
C GLN A 124 7.16 3.79 -5.63
N MET A 125 6.95 5.11 -5.71
CA MET A 125 6.50 5.77 -6.95
C MET A 125 7.50 5.61 -8.08
N GLU A 126 8.80 5.77 -7.81
CA GLU A 126 9.88 5.54 -8.78
C GLU A 126 9.81 4.10 -9.34
N ARG A 127 9.73 3.10 -8.47
CA ARG A 127 9.59 1.69 -8.87
C ARG A 127 8.36 1.44 -9.75
N PHE A 128 7.23 2.08 -9.44
CA PHE A 128 6.02 1.92 -10.25
C PHE A 128 6.18 2.51 -11.64
N TYR A 129 6.81 3.67 -11.78
CA TYR A 129 7.06 4.29 -13.08
C TYR A 129 8.08 3.51 -13.93
N GLU A 130 9.13 2.96 -13.31
CA GLU A 130 10.07 2.06 -13.99
C GLU A 130 9.35 0.84 -14.59
N LEU A 131 8.46 0.23 -13.81
CA LEU A 131 7.69 -0.93 -14.25
C LEU A 131 6.63 -0.57 -15.30
N GLN A 132 5.99 0.58 -15.18
CA GLN A 132 5.04 1.07 -16.18
C GLN A 132 5.77 1.28 -17.52
N THR A 133 6.98 1.84 -17.47
CA THR A 133 7.85 2.01 -18.64
C THR A 133 8.26 0.65 -19.22
N HIS A 134 8.56 -0.33 -18.37
CA HIS A 134 8.90 -1.69 -18.81
C HIS A 134 7.75 -2.35 -19.56
N PHE A 135 6.54 -2.34 -18.98
CA PHE A 135 5.34 -2.88 -19.64
C PHE A 135 5.03 -2.17 -20.95
N TYR A 136 5.13 -0.84 -20.98
CA TYR A 136 4.91 -0.06 -22.20
C TYR A 136 5.88 -0.47 -23.32
N LYS A 137 7.16 -0.68 -23.01
CA LYS A 137 8.18 -1.14 -23.97
C LYS A 137 7.91 -2.54 -24.50
N GLN A 138 7.35 -3.44 -23.70
CA GLN A 138 6.99 -4.79 -24.15
C GLN A 138 5.75 -4.80 -25.07
N THR A 139 4.92 -3.77 -25.01
CA THR A 139 3.72 -3.64 -25.87
C THR A 139 3.97 -2.88 -27.17
N LEU A 140 5.16 -2.29 -27.35
CA LEU A 140 5.55 -1.67 -28.61
C LEU A 140 6.04 -2.76 -29.59
N PRO A 141 5.54 -2.79 -30.84
CA PRO A 141 5.95 -3.74 -31.86
C PRO A 141 7.39 -3.54 -32.35
#